data_AF-A0A292ZLK5-F1
#
_entry.id   AF-A0A292ZLK5-F1
#
_cell.length_a   1.000
_cell.length_b   1.000
_cell.length_c   1.000
_cell.angle_alpha   90.00
_cell.angle_beta   90.00
_cell.angle_gamma   90.00
#
_symmetry.space_group_name_H-M   'P 1'
#
loop_
_entity.id
_entity.type
_entity.pdbx_description
1 polymer ?
#
loop_
_entity_poly.entity_id
_entity_poly.type
_entity_poly.pdbx_seq_one_letter_code
_entity_poly.pdbx_strand_id
1 'polypeptide(L)' 'MVQIFVTGRDGAEHACHVHVDDERAGGLPPLGPDENDLLDSSDHRIDRSRLSCQIPLTVELDGLRVTIAPED' A
#
# COMPACT_ATOMS: atom_id res chain seq x y z
N MET A 1 -0.19 0.34 20.36
CA MET A 1 -1.04 0.91 19.30
C MET A 1 -0.20 0.84 18.04
N VAL A 2 -0.65 0.12 17.00
CA VAL A 2 0.13 -0.01 15.76
C VAL A 2 0.03 1.31 15.00
N GLN A 3 1.16 1.93 14.65
CA GLN A 3 1.19 3.18 13.89
C GLN A 3 1.73 2.97 12.48
N ILE A 4 0.92 3.27 11.46
CA ILE A 4 1.35 3.38 10.07
C ILE A 4 1.50 4.87 9.73
N PHE A 5 2.63 5.23 9.14
CA PHE A 5 2.90 6.58 8.69
C PHE A 5 2.57 6.70 7.19
N VAL A 6 1.58 7.53 6.88
CA VAL A 6 1.15 7.81 5.51
C VAL A 6 1.74 9.15 5.07
N THR A 7 2.46 9.13 3.95
CA THR A 7 3.02 10.34 3.32
C THR A 7 2.32 10.64 2.00
N GLY A 8 2.13 11.92 1.66
CA GLY A 8 1.33 12.37 0.51
C GLY A 8 -0.11 12.73 0.92
N ARG A 9 -0.71 13.72 0.26
CA ARG A 9 -2.09 14.18 0.53
C ARG A 9 -2.98 14.23 -0.71
N ASP A 10 -2.45 13.75 -1.83
CA ASP A 10 -3.09 13.70 -3.13
C ASP A 10 -3.93 12.42 -3.16
N GLY A 11 -5.15 12.48 -3.69
CA GLY A 11 -6.02 11.31 -3.68
C GLY A 11 -5.45 10.23 -4.59
N ALA A 12 -5.98 9.01 -4.47
CA ALA A 12 -5.47 7.87 -5.20
C ALA A 12 -6.59 7.31 -6.10
N GLU A 13 -6.24 7.00 -7.35
CA GLU A 13 -7.11 6.41 -8.38
C GLU A 13 -7.89 5.19 -7.86
N HIS A 14 -7.25 4.39 -6.99
CA HIS A 14 -7.97 3.65 -5.96
C HIS A 14 -7.75 4.33 -4.62
N ALA A 15 -8.83 4.73 -3.93
CA ALA A 15 -8.75 5.51 -2.68
C ALA A 15 -7.91 4.86 -1.54
N CYS A 16 -7.52 3.58 -1.66
CA CYS A 16 -6.58 2.91 -0.75
C CYS A 16 -5.23 2.52 -1.36
N HIS A 17 -4.90 2.89 -2.60
CA HIS A 17 -3.64 2.54 -3.26
C HIS A 17 -2.47 3.33 -2.65
N VAL A 18 -1.50 2.57 -2.17
CA VAL A 18 -0.29 3.09 -1.55
C VAL A 18 0.93 2.36 -2.10
N HIS A 19 2.07 3.04 -2.05
CA HIS A 19 3.38 2.45 -2.27
C HIS A 19 4.04 2.18 -0.92
N VAL A 20 4.40 0.92 -0.68
CA VAL A 20 5.05 0.49 0.56
C VAL A 20 6.53 0.86 0.53
N ASP A 21 7.11 1.19 1.68
CA ASP A 21 8.54 1.40 1.83
C ASP A 21 9.34 0.07 1.81
N ASP A 22 10.44 0.05 1.07
CA ASP A 22 11.20 -1.17 0.74
C ASP A 22 11.80 -1.85 1.99
N GLU A 23 12.19 -1.07 3.00
CA GLU A 23 12.84 -1.57 4.22
C GLU A 23 11.91 -2.45 5.09
N ARG A 24 10.60 -2.45 4.82
CA ARG A 24 9.58 -3.16 5.61
C ARG A 24 8.63 -4.03 4.78
N ALA A 25 8.81 -4.10 3.46
CA ALA A 25 7.93 -4.85 2.56
C ALA A 25 7.92 -6.37 2.85
N GLY A 26 9.02 -6.93 3.38
CA GLY A 26 9.14 -8.36 3.69
C GLY A 26 8.24 -8.88 4.80
N GLY A 27 7.60 -8.00 5.59
CA GLY A 27 6.63 -8.37 6.63
C GLY A 27 5.17 -8.42 6.15
N LEU A 28 4.91 -8.09 4.89
CA LEU A 28 3.55 -8.08 4.35
C LEU A 28 3.13 -9.47 3.86
N PRO A 29 1.83 -9.82 3.99
CA PRO A 29 1.31 -11.00 3.32
C PRO A 29 1.53 -10.88 1.80
N PRO A 30 1.63 -12.00 1.09
CA PRO A 30 1.75 -11.98 -0.37
C PRO A 30 0.59 -11.19 -1.01
N LEU A 31 0.85 -10.60 -2.18
CA LEU A 31 -0.17 -9.94 -2.98
C LEU A 31 -1.22 -10.99 -3.41
N GLY A 32 -2.49 -10.74 -3.08
CA GLY A 32 -3.59 -11.62 -3.48
C GLY A 32 -3.96 -11.47 -4.94
N PRO A 33 -4.68 -12.44 -5.55
CA PRO A 33 -5.11 -12.35 -6.95
C PRO A 33 -6.09 -11.19 -7.17
N ASP A 34 -7.09 -11.02 -6.29
CA ASP A 34 -8.05 -9.91 -6.41
C ASP A 34 -7.36 -8.54 -6.25
N GLU A 35 -6.39 -8.44 -5.33
CA GLU A 35 -5.58 -7.22 -5.16
C GLU A 35 -4.75 -6.94 -6.42
N ASN A 36 -4.15 -7.98 -7.00
CA ASN A 36 -3.33 -7.89 -8.21
C ASN A 36 -4.15 -7.42 -9.42
N ASP A 37 -5.33 -7.98 -9.63
CA ASP A 37 -6.24 -7.60 -10.73
C ASP A 37 -6.72 -6.15 -10.58
N LEU A 38 -7.06 -5.71 -9.36
CA LEU A 38 -7.46 -4.32 -9.12
C LEU A 38 -6.32 -3.35 -9.43
N LEU A 39 -5.11 -3.65 -8.94
CA LEU A 39 -3.93 -2.82 -9.20
C LEU A 39 -3.51 -2.82 -10.67
N ASP A 40 -3.85 -3.84 -11.46
CA ASP A 40 -3.46 -3.93 -12.87
C ASP A 40 -4.09 -2.83 -13.75
N SER A 41 -5.21 -2.26 -13.29
CA SER A 41 -5.86 -1.13 -13.95
C SER A 41 -5.22 0.22 -13.65
N SER A 42 -4.20 0.25 -12.79
CA SER A 42 -3.57 1.49 -12.31
C SER A 42 -2.33 1.88 -13.11
N ASP A 43 -2.29 3.11 -13.59
CA ASP A 43 -1.12 3.68 -14.27
C ASP A 43 0.04 3.97 -13.28
N HIS A 44 -0.27 4.14 -11.99
CA HIS A 44 0.71 4.33 -10.92
C HIS A 44 1.10 3.02 -10.22
N ARG A 45 0.80 1.86 -10.81
CA ARG A 45 1.25 0.56 -10.31
C ARG A 45 2.77 0.43 -10.39
N ILE A 46 3.37 -0.01 -9.28
CA ILE A 46 4.78 -0.43 -9.18
C ILE A 46 4.86 -1.72 -8.37
N ASP A 47 6.04 -2.35 -8.31
CA ASP A 47 6.25 -3.63 -7.61
C ASP A 47 5.84 -3.61 -6.13
N ARG A 48 5.96 -2.44 -5.49
CA ARG A 48 5.61 -2.20 -4.08
C ARG A 48 4.23 -1.55 -3.90
N SER A 49 3.40 -1.53 -4.94
CA SER A 49 2.01 -1.10 -4.84
C SER A 49 1.20 -2.09 -4.02
N ARG A 50 0.42 -1.57 -3.07
CA ARG A 50 -0.56 -2.32 -2.29
C ARG A 50 -1.83 -1.53 -2.12
N LEU A 51 -2.92 -2.23 -1.83
CA LEU A 51 -4.15 -1.62 -1.39
C LEU A 51 -4.16 -1.63 0.15
N SER A 52 -3.99 -0.47 0.78
CA SER A 52 -3.94 -0.33 2.23
C SER A 52 -5.17 -0.90 2.96
N CYS A 53 -6.32 -0.88 2.29
CA CYS A 53 -7.57 -1.49 2.73
C CYS A 53 -7.52 -3.03 2.85
N GLN A 54 -6.54 -3.69 2.20
CA GLN A 54 -6.33 -5.15 2.27
C GLN A 54 -5.15 -5.56 3.17
N ILE A 55 -4.39 -4.61 3.71
CA ILE A 55 -3.26 -4.90 4.59
C ILE A 55 -3.76 -5.08 6.03
N PRO A 56 -3.62 -6.26 6.65
CA PRO A 56 -3.99 -6.45 8.05
C PRO A 56 -3.03 -5.68 8.96
N LEU A 57 -3.57 -4.85 9.86
CA LEU A 57 -2.77 -4.12 10.85
C LEU A 57 -2.29 -5.07 11.96
N THR A 58 -1.06 -5.57 11.84
CA THR A 58 -0.41 -6.41 12.85
C THR A 58 0.70 -5.66 13.58
N VAL A 59 1.15 -6.19 14.72
CA VAL A 59 2.25 -5.60 15.51
C VAL A 59 3.56 -5.55 14.71
N GLU A 60 3.74 -6.45 13.75
CA GLU A 60 4.93 -6.54 12.90
C GLU A 60 5.03 -5.37 11.92
N LEU A 61 3.90 -4.70 11.66
CA LEU A 61 3.82 -3.52 10.80
C LEU A 61 3.89 -2.21 11.58
N ASP A 62 4.18 -2.23 12.89
CA ASP A 62 4.33 -1.01 13.68
C ASP A 62 5.50 -0.15 13.18
N GLY A 63 5.19 1.08 12.76
CA GLY A 63 6.12 2.00 12.14
C GLY A 63 6.29 1.81 10.63
N LEU A 64 5.45 1.01 9.97
CA LEU A 64 5.43 0.90 8.52
C LEU A 64 5.19 2.27 7.88
N ARG A 65 5.98 2.61 6.86
CA ARG A 65 5.81 3.80 6.05
C ARG A 65 5.19 3.42 4.72
N VAL A 66 4.19 4.21 4.34
CA VAL A 66 3.53 4.09 3.04
C VAL A 66 3.37 5.48 2.45
N THR A 67 3.46 5.58 1.13
CA THR A 67 3.16 6.80 0.39
C THR A 67 1.86 6.60 -0.36
N ILE A 68 0.94 7.58 -0.33
CA ILE A 68 -0.26 7.54 -1.17
C ILE A 68 0.17 7.58 -2.64
N ALA A 69 -0.36 6.66 -3.45
CA ALA A 69 -0.11 6.70 -4.88
C ALA A 69 -0.75 7.97 -5.47
N PRO A 70 -0.16 8.59 -6.50
CA PRO A 70 -0.73 9.78 -7.13
C PRO A 70 -2.15 9.54 -7.66
N GLU A 71 -2.91 10.62 -7.81
CA GLU A 71 -4.09 10.69 -8.69
C GLU A 71 -3.65 11.33 -10.01
N ASP A 72 -4.25 10.89 -11.12
CA ASP A 72 -4.28 11.67 -12.37
C ASP A 72 -5.38 12.74 -12.31
#